data_AF-A0A520N913-F1
#
_entry.id   AF-A0A520N913-F1
#
_cell.length_a   1.000
_cell.length_b   1.000
_cell.length_c   1.000
_cell.angle_alpha   90.00
_cell.angle_beta   90.00
_cell.angle_gamma   90.00
#
_symmetry.space_group_name_H-M   'P 1'
#
loop_
_entity.id
_entity.type
_entity.pdbx_description
1 polymer ?
#
loop_
_entity_poly.entity_id
_entity_poly.type
_entity_poly.pdbx_seq_one_letter_code
_entity_poly.pdbx_strand_id
1 'polypeptide(L)'
;MSLRRAIRAEGLGNFLKLGYAMATSQKVAPAPKPENEALRAARVNDSGLIGRDVSRQFEIFAEIAKTILGCETGMVNLLDGACQYTIGAAGRGYDPLLGVPQELTFCQYALLSPEPFIVPDTSLDERFADSALTKPPLNCAFYAGFPLNTPDGVVLGTLCGTHSTPLSPGDEQIRMMAKLATTAASQIQLMIEQSELTASRIGTMLAKFRQFAPDGTLDELMGFLDFCARGTAPAEVMEMLAGDSIIAKEAGSWRLTRDGTDLRATLGLAPETYRGSEQTTAPQGQGVDDLLGKLG
;
A
#
# COMPACT_ATOMS: atom_id res chain seq x y z
N MET A 1 10.80 -16.23 5.36
CA MET A 1 10.05 -15.69 6.52
C MET A 1 11.01 -15.48 7.69
N SER A 2 11.12 -14.29 8.27
CA SER A 2 12.02 -14.05 9.42
C SER A 2 11.32 -14.47 10.72
N LEU A 3 11.91 -15.41 11.48
CA LEU A 3 11.39 -15.90 12.76
C LEU A 3 11.06 -14.76 13.73
N ARG A 4 11.93 -13.75 13.80
CA ARG A 4 11.75 -12.56 14.65
C ARG A 4 10.49 -11.78 14.29
N ARG A 5 10.15 -11.71 13.01
CA ARG A 5 8.98 -10.97 12.51
C ARG A 5 7.68 -11.68 12.86
N ALA A 6 7.64 -13.00 12.65
CA ALA A 6 6.49 -13.81 13.03
C ALA A 6 6.20 -13.74 14.53
N ILE A 7 7.24 -13.82 15.37
CA ILE A 7 7.10 -13.68 16.83
C ILE A 7 6.64 -12.28 17.23
N ARG A 8 7.10 -11.23 16.53
CA ARG A 8 6.66 -9.85 16.80
C ARG A 8 5.18 -9.63 16.45
N ALA A 9 4.72 -10.21 15.35
CA ALA A 9 3.35 -10.06 14.88
C ALA A 9 2.35 -10.87 15.73
N GLU A 10 2.67 -12.12 16.04
CA GLU A 10 1.73 -13.06 16.68
C GLU A 10 1.97 -13.26 18.18
N GLY A 11 3.17 -12.93 18.68
CA GLY A 11 3.64 -13.27 20.02
C GLY A 11 4.22 -14.68 20.10
N LEU A 12 5.24 -14.89 20.95
CA LEU A 12 5.97 -16.17 21.05
C LEU A 12 5.05 -17.35 21.42
N GLY A 13 4.10 -17.15 22.33
CA GLY A 13 3.17 -18.19 22.75
C GLY A 13 2.25 -18.67 21.62
N ASN A 14 1.70 -17.74 20.84
CA ASN A 14 0.86 -18.07 19.68
C ASN A 14 1.69 -18.68 18.55
N PHE A 15 2.91 -18.19 18.33
CA PHE A 15 3.83 -18.76 17.35
C PHE A 15 4.12 -20.24 17.65
N LEU A 16 4.41 -20.59 18.90
CA LEU A 16 4.64 -21.99 19.31
C LEU A 16 3.38 -22.84 19.15
N LYS A 17 2.21 -22.33 19.57
CA LYS A 17 0.92 -23.04 19.39
C LYS A 17 0.62 -23.29 17.91
N LEU A 18 0.86 -22.29 17.05
CA LEU A 18 0.66 -22.42 15.61
C LEU A 18 1.60 -23.46 15.00
N GLY A 19 2.88 -23.48 15.40
CA GLY A 19 3.83 -24.51 14.98
C GLY A 19 3.41 -25.91 15.40
N TYR A 20 2.93 -26.07 16.64
CA TYR A 20 2.40 -27.35 17.14
C TYR A 20 1.14 -27.78 16.37
N ALA A 21 0.20 -26.87 16.14
CA ALA A 21 -1.01 -27.15 15.37
C ALA A 21 -0.66 -27.58 13.94
N MET A 22 0.25 -26.87 13.26
CA MET A 22 0.72 -27.21 11.92
C MET A 22 1.38 -28.59 11.85
N ALA A 23 2.09 -29.00 12.90
CA ALA A 23 2.78 -30.30 12.97
C ALA A 23 1.85 -31.48 13.28
N THR A 24 0.71 -31.24 13.94
CA THR A 24 -0.16 -32.31 14.50
C THR A 24 -1.52 -32.41 13.83
N SER A 25 -1.84 -31.53 12.89
CA SER A 25 -3.15 -31.44 12.24
C SER A 25 -3.15 -32.07 10.85
N GLN A 26 -4.36 -32.36 10.37
CA GLN A 26 -4.55 -32.70 8.97
C GLN A 26 -4.05 -31.57 8.07
N LYS A 27 -3.33 -31.93 7.00
CA LYS A 27 -2.92 -30.96 5.98
C LYS A 27 -4.12 -30.57 5.15
N VAL A 28 -4.32 -29.26 5.01
CA VAL A 28 -5.29 -28.72 4.05
C VAL A 28 -4.79 -29.03 2.65
N ALA A 29 -5.61 -29.67 1.83
CA ALA A 29 -5.27 -29.89 0.43
C ALA A 29 -5.15 -28.52 -0.27
N PRO A 30 -4.10 -28.26 -1.06
CA PRO A 30 -4.04 -27.04 -1.86
C PRO A 30 -5.24 -26.97 -2.81
N ALA A 31 -5.86 -25.81 -2.90
CA ALA A 31 -6.88 -25.57 -3.93
C ALA A 31 -6.24 -25.70 -5.32
N PRO A 32 -7.01 -26.14 -6.34
CA PRO A 32 -6.57 -26.02 -7.72
C PRO A 32 -6.13 -24.58 -8.05
N LYS A 33 -5.22 -24.43 -9.01
CA LYS A 33 -4.86 -23.10 -9.49
C LYS A 33 -5.90 -22.65 -10.54
N PRO A 34 -6.34 -21.38 -10.52
CA PRO A 34 -7.14 -20.83 -11.61
C PRO A 34 -6.41 -20.95 -12.97
N GLU A 35 -7.16 -21.04 -14.07
CA GLU A 35 -6.58 -21.14 -15.41
C GLU A 35 -5.68 -19.94 -15.75
N ASN A 36 -6.01 -18.75 -15.23
CA ASN A 36 -5.26 -17.51 -15.43
C ASN A 36 -4.24 -17.21 -14.30
N GLU A 37 -3.80 -18.20 -13.52
CA GLU A 37 -2.92 -17.99 -12.35
C GLU A 37 -1.66 -17.19 -12.66
N ALA A 38 -1.00 -17.44 -13.80
CA ALA A 38 0.20 -16.70 -14.19
C ALA A 38 -0.07 -15.20 -14.37
N LEU A 39 -1.18 -14.85 -15.01
CA LEU A 39 -1.63 -13.47 -15.18
C LEU A 39 -2.01 -12.84 -13.82
N ARG A 40 -2.74 -13.59 -13.00
CA ARG A 40 -3.19 -13.15 -11.67
C ARG A 40 -2.02 -12.83 -10.75
N ALA A 41 -1.04 -13.73 -10.66
CA ALA A 41 0.19 -13.54 -9.90
C ALA A 41 1.00 -12.33 -10.41
N ALA A 42 1.15 -12.18 -11.73
CA ALA A 42 1.81 -11.02 -12.31
C ALA A 42 1.11 -9.72 -11.90
N ARG A 43 -0.22 -9.63 -12.05
CA ARG A 43 -1.00 -8.44 -11.64
C ARG A 43 -0.84 -8.07 -10.17
N VAL A 44 -0.83 -9.06 -9.28
CA VAL A 44 -0.62 -8.82 -7.85
C VAL A 44 0.78 -8.29 -7.58
N ASN A 45 1.81 -8.84 -8.23
CA ASN A 45 3.19 -8.37 -8.09
C ASN A 45 3.36 -6.95 -8.67
N ASP A 46 2.83 -6.71 -9.87
CA ASP A 46 2.90 -5.43 -10.57
C ASP A 46 2.13 -4.32 -9.83
N SER A 47 1.19 -4.69 -8.95
CA SER A 47 0.46 -3.71 -8.14
C SER A 47 1.36 -2.89 -7.20
N GLY A 48 2.50 -3.44 -6.80
CA GLY A 48 3.41 -2.80 -5.84
C GLY A 48 2.80 -2.56 -4.45
N LEU A 49 1.68 -3.22 -4.12
CA LEU A 49 1.00 -3.06 -2.83
C LEU A 49 1.55 -3.96 -1.72
N ILE A 50 2.12 -5.12 -2.09
CA ILE A 50 2.70 -6.04 -1.11
C ILE A 50 3.89 -5.37 -0.42
N GLY A 51 3.85 -5.33 0.91
CA GLY A 51 4.90 -4.76 1.74
C GLY A 51 4.89 -3.23 1.85
N ARG A 52 3.96 -2.54 1.19
CA ARG A 52 3.75 -1.11 1.32
C ARG A 52 2.77 -0.82 2.46
N ASP A 53 3.00 0.27 3.19
CA ASP A 53 2.03 0.72 4.19
C ASP A 53 0.83 1.36 3.50
N VAL A 54 -0.23 0.58 3.37
CA VAL A 54 -1.53 0.98 2.81
C VAL A 54 -2.67 0.76 3.82
N SER A 55 -2.32 0.64 5.10
CA SER A 55 -3.21 0.37 6.22
C SER A 55 -4.41 1.33 6.23
N ARG A 56 -4.14 2.63 6.14
CA ARG A 56 -5.16 3.69 6.15
C ARG A 56 -6.21 3.53 5.04
N GLN A 57 -5.84 2.98 3.90
CA GLN A 57 -6.75 2.78 2.76
C GLN A 57 -7.57 1.49 2.90
N PHE A 58 -7.02 0.44 3.55
CA PHE A 58 -7.62 -0.90 3.53
C PHE A 58 -8.21 -1.38 4.86
N GLU A 59 -7.79 -0.85 6.00
CA GLU A 59 -8.38 -1.21 7.31
C GLU A 59 -9.87 -0.85 7.40
N ILE A 60 -10.31 0.20 6.72
CA ILE A 60 -11.73 0.56 6.66
C ILE A 60 -12.58 -0.53 6.01
N PHE A 61 -12.09 -1.16 4.94
CA PHE A 61 -12.81 -2.27 4.29
C PHE A 61 -12.88 -3.48 5.22
N ALA A 62 -11.79 -3.77 5.94
CA ALA A 62 -11.75 -4.83 6.93
C ALA A 62 -12.73 -4.58 8.10
N GLU A 63 -12.81 -3.34 8.60
CA GLU A 63 -13.72 -2.97 9.69
C GLU A 63 -15.19 -3.05 9.26
N ILE A 64 -15.51 -2.56 8.05
CA ILE A 64 -16.87 -2.67 7.51
C ILE A 64 -17.22 -4.14 7.26
N ALA A 65 -16.30 -4.96 6.73
CA ALA A 65 -16.53 -6.39 6.52
C ALA A 65 -16.83 -7.13 7.83
N LYS A 66 -16.02 -6.86 8.87
CA LYS A 66 -16.23 -7.37 10.21
C LYS A 66 -17.63 -7.02 10.74
N THR A 67 -18.04 -5.76 10.53
CA THR A 67 -19.34 -5.26 10.98
C THR A 67 -20.49 -5.91 10.23
N ILE A 68 -20.43 -6.00 8.89
CA ILE A 68 -21.49 -6.60 8.07
C ILE A 68 -21.68 -8.08 8.43
N LEU A 69 -20.59 -8.83 8.57
CA LEU A 69 -20.63 -10.26 8.85
C LEU A 69 -20.90 -10.58 10.32
N GLY A 70 -20.73 -9.62 11.22
CA GLY A 70 -20.82 -9.86 12.67
C GLY A 70 -19.72 -10.78 13.19
N CYS A 71 -18.53 -10.76 12.56
CA CYS A 71 -17.43 -11.66 12.87
C CYS A 71 -16.36 -10.99 13.77
N GLU A 72 -15.34 -11.75 14.18
CA GLU A 72 -14.28 -11.24 15.07
C GLU A 72 -13.24 -10.44 14.32
N THR A 73 -12.86 -10.93 13.13
CA THR A 73 -11.83 -10.30 12.31
C THR A 73 -12.31 -10.11 10.88
N GLY A 74 -11.87 -9.02 10.27
CA GLY A 74 -11.98 -8.75 8.84
C GLY A 74 -10.60 -8.49 8.27
N MET A 75 -10.34 -8.89 7.02
CA MET A 75 -9.03 -8.76 6.38
C MET A 75 -9.16 -8.51 4.88
N VAL A 76 -8.30 -7.66 4.35
CA VAL A 76 -8.03 -7.51 2.92
C VAL A 76 -6.70 -8.19 2.63
N ASN A 77 -6.73 -9.21 1.76
CA ASN A 77 -5.58 -10.02 1.44
C ASN A 77 -5.28 -10.00 -0.07
N LEU A 78 -4.01 -9.95 -0.42
CA LEU A 78 -3.48 -10.18 -1.76
C LEU A 78 -2.76 -11.52 -1.81
N LEU A 79 -2.85 -12.23 -2.93
CA LEU A 79 -2.23 -13.55 -3.10
C LEU A 79 -1.29 -13.51 -4.30
N ASP A 80 0.03 -13.64 -4.11
CA ASP A 80 1.02 -13.50 -5.19
C ASP A 80 1.30 -14.80 -5.96
N GLY A 81 0.58 -15.88 -5.62
CA GLY A 81 0.74 -17.22 -6.19
C GLY A 81 1.64 -18.16 -5.38
N ALA A 82 2.34 -17.62 -4.37
CA ALA A 82 3.11 -18.38 -3.38
C ALA A 82 2.60 -18.12 -1.95
N CYS A 83 2.35 -16.85 -1.62
CA CYS A 83 1.96 -16.37 -0.31
C CYS A 83 0.72 -15.47 -0.38
N GLN A 84 0.01 -15.44 0.73
CA GLN A 84 -0.99 -14.44 1.07
C GLN A 84 -0.36 -13.33 1.91
N TYR A 85 -0.65 -12.09 1.56
CA TYR A 85 -0.25 -10.90 2.31
C TYR A 85 -1.48 -10.10 2.71
N THR A 86 -1.58 -9.77 4.00
CA THR A 86 -2.65 -8.91 4.51
C THR A 86 -2.25 -7.45 4.35
N ILE A 87 -3.09 -6.65 3.69
CA ILE A 87 -2.86 -5.22 3.43
C ILE A 87 -3.78 -4.30 4.25
N GLY A 88 -4.76 -4.89 4.94
CA GLY A 88 -5.63 -4.21 5.91
C GLY A 88 -6.34 -5.26 6.77
N ALA A 89 -6.46 -5.00 8.07
CA ALA A 89 -7.14 -5.91 8.99
C ALA A 89 -7.88 -5.15 10.11
N ALA A 90 -8.91 -5.80 10.64
CA ALA A 90 -9.69 -5.34 11.77
C ALA A 90 -9.88 -6.50 12.76
N GLY A 91 -9.85 -6.22 14.06
CA GLY A 91 -10.00 -7.24 15.12
C GLY A 91 -8.77 -8.09 15.41
N ARG A 92 -7.66 -7.92 14.67
CA ARG A 92 -6.34 -8.51 14.97
C ARG A 92 -5.22 -7.65 14.38
N GLY A 93 -4.02 -7.78 14.95
CA GLY A 93 -2.81 -7.23 14.34
C GLY A 93 -2.37 -8.01 13.10
N TYR A 94 -1.61 -7.34 12.22
CA TYR A 94 -0.96 -7.95 11.06
C TYR A 94 0.36 -7.22 10.77
N ASP A 95 1.27 -7.88 10.03
CA ASP A 95 2.48 -7.26 9.49
C ASP A 95 2.39 -7.34 7.95
N PRO A 96 2.31 -6.20 7.22
CA PRO A 96 2.16 -6.18 5.76
C PRO A 96 3.28 -6.90 4.99
N LEU A 97 4.42 -7.14 5.63
CA LEU A 97 5.57 -7.82 5.05
C LEU A 97 5.67 -9.31 5.47
N LEU A 98 4.70 -9.80 6.25
CA LEU A 98 4.63 -11.19 6.66
C LEU A 98 3.70 -11.97 5.73
N GLY A 99 4.29 -12.65 4.75
CA GLY A 99 3.56 -13.58 3.89
C GLY A 99 3.23 -14.90 4.59
N VAL A 100 2.01 -15.39 4.41
CA VAL A 100 1.57 -16.73 4.83
C VAL A 100 1.51 -17.62 3.59
N PRO A 101 2.13 -18.80 3.55
CA PRO A 101 2.02 -19.69 2.39
C PRO A 101 0.56 -19.91 1.98
N GLN A 102 0.24 -19.66 0.72
CA GLN A 102 -1.14 -19.63 0.22
C GLN A 102 -1.86 -20.97 0.46
N GLU A 103 -1.15 -22.09 0.34
CA GLU A 103 -1.67 -23.44 0.56
C GLU A 103 -2.18 -23.66 2.00
N LEU A 104 -1.77 -22.81 2.95
CA LEU A 104 -2.19 -22.87 4.34
C LEU A 104 -3.38 -21.97 4.65
N THR A 105 -3.98 -21.28 3.67
CA THR A 105 -5.05 -20.31 3.91
C THR A 105 -6.40 -20.76 3.35
N PHE A 106 -7.50 -20.22 3.89
CA PHE A 106 -8.83 -20.38 3.28
C PHE A 106 -8.96 -19.60 1.98
N CYS A 107 -8.29 -18.44 1.87
CA CYS A 107 -8.43 -17.49 0.77
C CYS A 107 -8.06 -18.08 -0.59
N GLN A 108 -7.19 -19.10 -0.63
CA GLN A 108 -6.85 -19.79 -1.88
C GLN A 108 -8.09 -20.36 -2.58
N TYR A 109 -9.11 -20.79 -1.84
CA TYR A 109 -10.34 -21.36 -2.40
C TYR A 109 -11.26 -20.30 -3.00
N ALA A 110 -11.19 -19.07 -2.49
CA ALA A 110 -11.93 -17.93 -3.03
C ALA A 110 -11.32 -17.40 -4.34
N LEU A 111 -10.12 -17.85 -4.75
CA LEU A 111 -9.53 -17.46 -6.03
C LEU A 111 -10.12 -18.20 -7.23
N LEU A 112 -10.83 -19.30 -6.99
CA LEU A 112 -11.30 -20.23 -8.03
C LEU A 112 -12.49 -19.71 -8.84
N SER A 113 -13.22 -18.73 -8.30
CA SER A 113 -14.48 -18.24 -8.84
C SER A 113 -14.64 -16.77 -8.47
N PRO A 114 -15.37 -15.96 -9.28
CA PRO A 114 -15.76 -14.61 -8.88
C PRO A 114 -16.80 -14.60 -7.74
N GLU A 115 -17.39 -15.75 -7.42
CA GLU A 115 -18.41 -15.90 -6.37
C GLU A 115 -17.79 -16.02 -4.96
N PRO A 116 -18.51 -15.59 -3.91
CA PRO A 116 -18.06 -15.75 -2.53
C PRO A 116 -17.79 -17.20 -2.15
N PHE A 117 -16.71 -17.42 -1.40
CA PHE A 117 -16.39 -18.71 -0.79
C PHE A 117 -16.70 -18.65 0.71
N ILE A 118 -17.75 -19.34 1.14
CA ILE A 118 -18.26 -19.29 2.52
C ILE A 118 -18.21 -20.69 3.13
N VAL A 119 -17.63 -20.79 4.32
CA VAL A 119 -17.58 -21.99 5.16
C VAL A 119 -18.26 -21.64 6.49
N PRO A 120 -19.57 -21.95 6.62
CA PRO A 120 -20.35 -21.61 7.81
C PRO A 120 -19.82 -22.24 9.09
N ASP A 121 -19.35 -23.49 8.98
CA ASP A 121 -18.76 -24.29 10.04
C ASP A 121 -17.60 -25.11 9.49
N THR A 122 -16.36 -24.76 9.87
CA THR A 122 -15.15 -25.44 9.40
C THR A 122 -14.97 -26.85 9.96
N SER A 123 -15.69 -27.20 11.04
CA SER A 123 -15.66 -28.56 11.60
C SER A 123 -16.46 -29.56 10.76
N LEU A 124 -17.39 -29.06 9.94
CA LEU A 124 -18.23 -29.85 9.04
C LEU A 124 -17.69 -29.92 7.61
N ASP A 125 -16.66 -29.13 7.30
CA ASP A 125 -16.04 -29.10 5.98
C ASP A 125 -14.81 -30.03 5.95
N GLU A 126 -14.89 -31.13 5.20
CA GLU A 126 -13.83 -32.15 5.13
C GLU A 126 -12.44 -31.59 4.75
N ARG A 127 -12.38 -30.42 4.08
CA ARG A 127 -11.11 -29.78 3.70
C ARG A 127 -10.41 -29.13 4.90
N PHE A 128 -11.18 -28.72 5.91
CA PHE A 128 -10.71 -27.91 7.03
C PHE A 128 -10.91 -28.58 8.39
N ALA A 129 -11.76 -29.60 8.46
CA ALA A 129 -11.95 -30.42 9.64
C ALA A 129 -10.59 -30.94 10.14
N ASP A 130 -10.33 -30.75 11.44
CA ASP A 130 -9.06 -31.08 12.11
C ASP A 130 -7.78 -30.46 11.50
N SER A 131 -7.91 -29.40 10.70
CA SER A 131 -6.76 -28.64 10.20
C SER A 131 -6.18 -27.69 11.25
N ALA A 132 -4.95 -27.21 11.01
CA ALA A 132 -4.32 -26.23 11.90
C ALA A 132 -5.10 -24.88 11.97
N LEU A 133 -5.96 -24.61 10.99
CA LEU A 133 -6.80 -23.41 10.93
C LEU A 133 -7.94 -23.43 11.97
N THR A 134 -8.40 -24.62 12.37
CA THR A 134 -9.49 -24.80 13.33
C THR A 134 -9.01 -24.93 14.77
N LYS A 135 -7.67 -24.96 14.99
CA LYS A 135 -7.05 -25.11 16.31
C LYS A 135 -6.45 -23.79 16.82
N PRO A 136 -6.22 -23.64 18.14
CA PRO A 136 -5.51 -22.49 18.68
C PRO A 136 -4.11 -22.32 18.07
N PRO A 137 -3.65 -21.08 17.82
CA PRO A 137 -4.29 -19.83 18.23
C PRO A 137 -5.33 -19.28 17.24
N LEU A 138 -5.52 -19.92 16.08
CA LEU A 138 -6.42 -19.42 15.03
C LEU A 138 -7.89 -19.68 15.36
N ASN A 139 -8.20 -20.90 15.82
CA ASN A 139 -9.52 -21.35 16.29
C ASN A 139 -10.67 -20.91 15.35
N CYS A 140 -10.45 -20.98 14.04
CA CYS A 140 -11.37 -20.44 13.04
C CYS A 140 -12.51 -21.44 12.78
N ALA A 141 -13.70 -21.15 13.30
CA ALA A 141 -14.90 -21.96 13.10
C ALA A 141 -15.75 -21.48 11.91
N PHE A 142 -15.64 -20.20 11.55
CA PHE A 142 -16.33 -19.61 10.41
C PHE A 142 -15.36 -18.85 9.51
N TYR A 143 -15.53 -18.99 8.20
CA TYR A 143 -14.82 -18.21 7.19
C TYR A 143 -15.78 -17.75 6.08
N ALA A 144 -15.66 -16.50 5.67
CA ALA A 144 -16.28 -16.00 4.45
C ALA A 144 -15.30 -15.13 3.66
N GLY A 145 -14.95 -15.55 2.45
CA GLY A 145 -14.03 -14.86 1.55
C GLY A 145 -14.76 -14.33 0.32
N PHE A 146 -14.63 -13.04 0.08
CA PHE A 146 -15.22 -12.34 -1.07
C PHE A 146 -14.10 -11.97 -2.05
N PRO A 147 -14.11 -12.50 -3.27
CA PRO A 147 -13.07 -12.27 -4.27
C PRO A 147 -12.90 -10.78 -4.62
N LEU A 148 -11.66 -10.31 -4.70
CA LEU A 148 -11.31 -8.96 -5.18
C LEU A 148 -11.17 -8.98 -6.70
N ASN A 149 -12.32 -8.98 -7.38
CA ASN A 149 -12.42 -9.10 -8.83
C ASN A 149 -12.06 -7.80 -9.55
N THR A 150 -11.17 -7.86 -10.53
CA THR A 150 -10.97 -6.79 -11.51
C THR A 150 -11.99 -6.88 -12.65
N PRO A 151 -12.28 -5.78 -13.38
CA PRO A 151 -13.20 -5.78 -14.53
C PRO A 151 -12.82 -6.75 -15.64
N ASP A 152 -11.54 -7.10 -15.77
CA ASP A 152 -11.03 -8.07 -16.75
C ASP A 152 -11.02 -9.52 -16.23
N GLY A 153 -11.65 -9.78 -15.07
CA GLY A 153 -11.86 -11.14 -14.56
C GLY A 153 -10.68 -11.75 -13.81
N VAL A 154 -9.77 -10.92 -13.28
CA VAL A 154 -8.63 -11.37 -12.46
C VAL A 154 -8.97 -11.21 -10.98
N VAL A 155 -8.79 -12.27 -10.19
CA VAL A 155 -9.01 -12.23 -8.73
C VAL A 155 -7.70 -11.90 -8.01
N LEU A 156 -7.52 -10.66 -7.58
CA LEU A 156 -6.26 -10.22 -6.95
C LEU A 156 -6.05 -10.82 -5.54
N GLY A 157 -7.16 -11.16 -4.88
CA GLY A 157 -7.16 -11.72 -3.54
C GLY A 157 -8.56 -11.73 -2.94
N THR A 158 -8.67 -11.46 -1.64
CA THR A 158 -9.95 -11.58 -0.92
C THR A 158 -10.16 -10.45 0.07
N LEU A 159 -11.40 -9.98 0.19
CA LEU A 159 -11.93 -9.37 1.41
C LEU A 159 -12.61 -10.48 2.21
N CYS A 160 -12.12 -10.82 3.39
CA CYS A 160 -12.64 -11.95 4.16
C CYS A 160 -12.93 -11.62 5.62
N GLY A 161 -13.85 -12.38 6.21
CA GLY A 161 -14.13 -12.37 7.65
C GLY A 161 -13.91 -13.75 8.27
N THR A 162 -13.44 -13.78 9.52
CA THR A 162 -13.32 -15.01 10.31
C THR A 162 -13.91 -14.85 11.70
N HIS A 163 -14.38 -15.96 12.26
CA HIS A 163 -14.94 -15.99 13.61
C HIS A 163 -14.64 -17.31 14.33
N SER A 164 -14.55 -17.26 15.66
CA SER A 164 -14.29 -18.42 16.51
C SER A 164 -15.51 -19.33 16.76
N THR A 165 -16.70 -18.91 16.32
CA THR A 165 -17.91 -19.72 16.32
C THR A 165 -18.53 -19.80 14.91
N PRO A 166 -19.30 -20.86 14.58
CA PRO A 166 -19.98 -20.97 13.29
C PRO A 166 -20.95 -19.80 13.07
N LEU A 167 -21.02 -19.31 11.82
CA LEU A 167 -21.94 -18.25 11.41
C LEU A 167 -22.55 -18.58 10.04
N SER A 168 -23.79 -18.13 9.82
CA SER A 168 -24.50 -18.28 8.54
C SER A 168 -24.95 -16.89 8.06
N PRO A 169 -24.13 -16.19 7.26
CA PRO A 169 -24.51 -14.87 6.74
C PRO A 169 -25.72 -14.99 5.81
N GLY A 170 -26.71 -14.11 5.99
CA GLY A 170 -27.87 -14.04 5.11
C GLY A 170 -27.57 -13.35 3.77
N ASP A 171 -28.49 -13.48 2.82
CA ASP A 171 -28.34 -12.95 1.45
C ASP A 171 -28.01 -11.46 1.41
N GLU A 172 -28.57 -10.66 2.31
CA GLU A 172 -28.26 -9.23 2.40
C GLU A 172 -26.80 -8.97 2.78
N GLN A 173 -26.27 -9.71 3.75
CA GLN A 173 -24.87 -9.59 4.18
C GLN A 173 -23.94 -10.01 3.05
N ILE A 174 -24.24 -11.12 2.38
CA ILE A 174 -23.48 -11.61 1.22
C ILE A 174 -23.48 -10.55 0.11
N ARG A 175 -24.64 -9.98 -0.21
CA ARG A 175 -24.78 -8.94 -1.24
C ARG A 175 -24.00 -7.67 -0.90
N MET A 176 -24.07 -7.21 0.35
CA MET A 176 -23.31 -6.03 0.80
C MET A 176 -21.80 -6.30 0.77
N MET A 177 -21.37 -7.48 1.21
CA MET A 177 -19.98 -7.89 1.16
C MET A 177 -19.43 -7.99 -0.26
N ALA A 178 -20.20 -8.53 -1.20
CA ALA A 178 -19.82 -8.57 -2.61
C ALA A 178 -19.60 -7.15 -3.17
N LYS A 179 -20.51 -6.20 -2.87
CA LYS A 179 -20.33 -4.78 -3.26
C LYS A 179 -19.11 -4.14 -2.60
N LEU A 180 -18.84 -4.48 -1.34
CA LEU A 180 -17.69 -3.97 -0.61
C LEU A 180 -16.38 -4.51 -1.21
N ALA A 181 -16.34 -5.79 -1.57
CA ALA A 181 -15.21 -6.42 -2.25
C ALA A 181 -14.95 -5.79 -3.62
N THR A 182 -16.00 -5.51 -4.41
CA THR A 182 -15.89 -4.74 -5.66
C THR A 182 -15.29 -3.36 -5.42
N THR A 183 -15.76 -2.64 -4.39
CA THR A 183 -15.22 -1.32 -4.05
C THR A 183 -13.74 -1.40 -3.63
N ALA A 184 -13.36 -2.40 -2.84
CA ALA A 184 -11.97 -2.62 -2.45
C ALA A 184 -11.07 -2.97 -3.66
N ALA A 185 -11.57 -3.78 -4.60
CA ALA A 185 -10.86 -4.10 -5.84
C ALA A 185 -10.69 -2.86 -6.73
N SER A 186 -11.70 -1.98 -6.81
CA SER A 186 -11.59 -0.69 -7.50
C SER A 186 -10.56 0.22 -6.84
N GLN A 187 -10.51 0.26 -5.50
CA GLN A 187 -9.50 1.02 -4.77
C GLN A 187 -8.07 0.54 -5.07
N ILE A 188 -7.87 -0.78 -5.15
CA ILE A 188 -6.59 -1.37 -5.57
C ILE A 188 -6.22 -0.90 -6.98
N GLN A 189 -7.13 -1.04 -7.95
CA GLN A 189 -6.89 -0.63 -9.33
C GLN A 189 -6.54 0.86 -9.45
N LEU A 190 -7.28 1.73 -8.77
CA LEU A 190 -6.98 3.16 -8.73
C LEU A 190 -5.57 3.44 -8.19
N MET A 191 -5.10 2.69 -7.21
CA MET A 191 -3.74 2.84 -6.69
C MET A 191 -2.68 2.34 -7.67
N ILE A 192 -2.97 1.29 -8.45
CA ILE A 192 -2.10 0.79 -9.52
C ILE A 192 -2.01 1.85 -10.63
N GLU A 193 -3.16 2.34 -11.12
CA GLU A 193 -3.23 3.38 -12.14
C GLU A 193 -2.49 4.66 -11.70
N GLN A 194 -2.65 5.10 -10.45
CA GLN A 194 -1.90 6.24 -9.91
C GLN A 194 -0.39 5.99 -9.85
N SER A 195 0.03 4.76 -9.56
CA SER A 195 1.45 4.37 -9.57
C SER A 195 2.02 4.41 -10.99
N GLU A 196 1.31 3.84 -11.97
CA GLU A 196 1.71 3.86 -13.39
C GLU A 196 1.74 5.29 -13.95
N LEU A 197 0.76 6.10 -13.58
CA LEU A 197 0.75 7.53 -13.88
C LEU A 197 1.94 8.24 -13.27
N THR A 198 2.50 7.80 -12.13
CA THR A 198 3.69 8.42 -11.55
C THR A 198 4.95 8.16 -12.39
N ALA A 199 5.16 6.93 -12.87
CA ALA A 199 6.29 6.62 -13.76
C ALA A 199 6.16 7.32 -15.13
N SER A 200 4.97 7.28 -15.72
CA SER A 200 4.68 8.01 -16.97
C SER A 200 4.74 9.53 -16.78
N ARG A 201 4.32 10.05 -15.61
CA ARG A 201 4.50 11.45 -15.24
C ARG A 201 5.96 11.83 -15.13
N ILE A 202 6.82 11.01 -14.52
CA ILE A 202 8.27 11.31 -14.47
C ILE A 202 8.83 11.39 -15.89
N GLY A 203 8.51 10.42 -16.76
CA GLY A 203 8.93 10.46 -18.18
C GLY A 203 8.39 11.68 -18.92
N THR A 204 7.12 12.04 -18.70
CA THR A 204 6.48 13.21 -19.31
C THR A 204 7.04 14.52 -18.77
N MET A 205 7.32 14.60 -17.47
CA MET A 205 7.93 15.75 -16.81
C MET A 205 9.35 15.96 -17.32
N LEU A 206 10.13 14.89 -17.47
CA LEU A 206 11.46 14.96 -18.07
C LEU A 206 11.40 15.38 -19.54
N ALA A 207 10.45 14.84 -20.32
CA ALA A 207 10.27 15.24 -21.71
C ALA A 207 9.87 16.74 -21.85
N LYS A 208 9.01 17.24 -20.97
CA LYS A 208 8.63 18.67 -20.89
C LYS A 208 9.78 19.54 -20.42
N PHE A 209 10.53 19.09 -19.42
CA PHE A 209 11.74 19.76 -18.94
C PHE A 209 12.76 19.94 -20.06
N ARG A 210 12.95 18.88 -20.87
CA ARG A 210 13.84 18.90 -22.04
C ARG A 210 13.43 19.85 -23.17
N GLN A 211 12.23 20.42 -23.13
CA GLN A 211 11.86 21.49 -24.06
C GLN A 211 12.57 22.81 -23.73
N PHE A 212 12.96 23.00 -22.46
CA PHE A 212 13.64 24.19 -21.95
C PHE A 212 15.13 23.92 -21.70
N ALA A 213 15.48 22.69 -21.33
CA ALA A 213 16.85 22.22 -21.12
C ALA A 213 17.12 20.98 -21.99
N PRO A 214 17.52 21.13 -23.27
CA PRO A 214 17.59 20.04 -24.25
C PRO A 214 18.37 18.79 -23.81
N ASP A 215 19.47 18.98 -23.07
CA ASP A 215 20.31 17.91 -22.52
C ASP A 215 19.96 17.54 -21.06
N GLY A 216 18.84 18.08 -20.56
CA GLY A 216 18.39 17.97 -19.18
C GLY A 216 18.30 16.53 -18.67
N THR A 217 18.84 16.33 -17.48
CA THR A 217 18.92 15.07 -16.76
C THR A 217 17.80 14.93 -15.72
N LEU A 218 17.67 13.73 -15.15
CA LEU A 218 16.73 13.52 -14.04
C LEU A 218 17.14 14.32 -12.80
N ASP A 219 18.45 14.49 -12.56
CA ASP A 219 18.99 15.25 -11.43
C ASP A 219 18.67 16.74 -11.56
N GLU A 220 18.72 17.30 -12.77
CA GLU A 220 18.31 18.69 -13.05
C GLU A 220 16.80 18.89 -12.90
N LEU A 221 15.98 17.94 -13.36
CA LEU A 221 14.54 17.98 -13.11
C LEU A 221 14.23 17.93 -11.60
N MET A 222 14.87 17.03 -10.86
CA MET A 222 14.73 16.95 -9.40
C MET A 222 15.17 18.24 -8.72
N GLY A 223 16.31 18.82 -9.14
CA GLY A 223 16.78 20.10 -8.63
C GLY A 223 15.83 21.25 -8.95
N PHE A 224 15.20 21.26 -10.12
CA PHE A 224 14.18 22.25 -10.47
C PHE A 224 12.94 22.13 -9.58
N LEU A 225 12.47 20.91 -9.30
CA LEU A 225 11.35 20.66 -8.40
C LEU A 225 11.68 21.09 -6.97
N ASP A 226 12.89 20.78 -6.50
CA ASP A 226 13.40 21.20 -5.20
C ASP A 226 13.53 22.72 -5.11
N PHE A 227 14.01 23.37 -6.17
CA PHE A 227 14.05 24.83 -6.27
C PHE A 227 12.65 25.42 -6.21
N CYS A 228 11.66 24.84 -6.90
CA CYS A 228 10.28 25.29 -6.82
C CYS A 228 9.71 25.15 -5.40
N ALA A 229 10.00 24.05 -4.70
CA ALA A 229 9.45 23.76 -3.38
C ALA A 229 10.15 24.48 -2.22
N ARG A 230 11.48 24.65 -2.32
CA ARG A 230 12.36 25.09 -1.23
C ARG A 230 13.23 26.30 -1.56
N GLY A 231 13.20 26.77 -2.81
CA GLY A 231 14.04 27.88 -3.28
C GLY A 231 15.52 27.55 -3.45
N THR A 232 15.90 26.27 -3.37
CA THR A 232 17.30 25.83 -3.47
C THR A 232 17.43 24.39 -3.98
N ALA A 233 18.58 24.08 -4.57
CA ALA A 233 19.02 22.77 -5.05
C ALA A 233 20.56 22.67 -4.86
N PRO A 234 21.20 21.50 -5.08
CA PRO A 234 22.66 21.39 -5.08
C PRO A 234 23.31 22.44 -5.98
N ALA A 235 24.44 23.01 -5.55
CA ALA A 235 25.06 24.16 -6.23
C ALA A 235 25.37 23.89 -7.71
N GLU A 236 25.83 22.67 -8.02
CA GLU A 236 26.08 22.21 -9.40
C GLU A 236 24.81 22.26 -10.26
N VAL A 237 23.68 21.80 -9.72
CA VAL A 237 22.38 21.84 -10.40
C VAL A 237 21.84 23.26 -10.53
N MET A 238 22.10 24.13 -9.56
CA MET A 238 21.72 25.55 -9.65
C MET A 238 22.45 26.27 -10.80
N GLU A 239 23.74 25.98 -11.00
CA GLU A 239 24.50 26.54 -12.13
C GLU A 239 24.01 25.98 -13.47
N MET A 240 23.64 24.70 -13.53
CA MET A 240 23.05 24.08 -14.73
C MET A 240 21.71 24.71 -15.10
N LEU A 241 20.78 24.83 -14.14
CA LEU A 241 19.48 25.50 -14.34
C LEU A 241 19.64 26.98 -14.74
N ALA A 242 20.69 27.65 -14.26
CA ALA A 242 21.03 29.00 -14.68
C ALA A 242 21.59 29.05 -16.11
N GLY A 243 22.40 28.07 -16.50
CA GLY A 243 22.92 27.89 -17.86
C GLY A 243 21.81 27.72 -18.89
N ASP A 244 20.76 26.98 -18.53
CA ASP A 244 19.56 26.80 -19.37
C ASP A 244 18.55 27.95 -19.26
N SER A 245 18.91 29.06 -18.61
CA SER A 245 18.04 30.23 -18.43
C SER A 245 16.72 29.94 -17.72
N ILE A 246 16.64 28.86 -16.93
CA ILE A 246 15.45 28.48 -16.14
C ILE A 246 15.39 29.32 -14.85
N ILE A 247 16.53 29.58 -14.23
CA ILE A 247 16.67 30.47 -13.07
C ILE A 247 17.70 31.57 -13.33
N ALA A 248 17.55 32.70 -12.64
CA ALA A 248 18.50 33.81 -12.70
C ALA A 248 18.72 34.43 -11.32
N LYS A 249 19.87 35.07 -11.15
CA LYS A 249 20.21 35.76 -9.91
C LYS A 249 19.79 37.23 -9.98
N GLU A 250 18.79 37.59 -9.20
CA GLU A 250 18.29 38.97 -9.05
C GLU A 250 18.49 39.45 -7.62
N ALA A 251 19.13 40.61 -7.44
CA ALA A 251 19.38 41.23 -6.14
C ALA A 251 20.02 40.28 -5.09
N GLY A 252 20.87 39.34 -5.55
CA GLY A 252 21.55 38.38 -4.69
C GLY A 252 20.74 37.10 -4.39
N SER A 253 19.54 36.96 -4.92
CA SER A 253 18.66 35.79 -4.76
C SER A 253 18.38 35.10 -6.09
N TRP A 254 18.30 33.76 -6.09
CA TRP A 254 17.88 32.99 -7.26
C TRP A 254 16.36 33.07 -7.43
N ARG A 255 15.90 33.30 -8.66
CA ARG A 255 14.48 33.38 -9.02
C ARG A 255 14.22 32.67 -10.34
N LEU A 256 12.97 32.22 -10.53
CA LEU A 256 12.53 31.72 -11.83
C LEU A 256 12.59 32.84 -12.86
N THR A 257 13.14 32.55 -14.02
CA THR A 257 12.99 33.40 -15.21
C THR A 257 11.58 33.25 -15.78
N ARG A 258 11.31 33.91 -16.91
CA ARG A 258 10.10 33.66 -17.69
C ARG A 258 10.01 32.19 -18.11
N ASP A 259 11.09 31.63 -18.66
CA ASP A 259 11.16 30.24 -19.11
C ASP A 259 10.99 29.27 -17.94
N GLY A 260 11.59 29.56 -16.78
CA GLY A 260 11.35 28.76 -15.58
C GLY A 260 9.91 28.84 -15.06
N THR A 261 9.24 29.98 -15.23
CA THR A 261 7.83 30.15 -14.86
C THR A 261 6.91 29.38 -15.82
N ASP A 262 7.20 29.42 -17.11
CA ASP A 262 6.47 28.70 -18.16
C ASP A 262 6.70 27.19 -18.03
N LEU A 263 7.92 26.75 -17.71
CA LEU A 263 8.25 25.37 -17.38
C LEU A 263 7.46 24.89 -16.15
N ARG A 264 7.45 25.66 -15.06
CA ARG A 264 6.69 25.34 -13.84
C ARG A 264 5.20 25.13 -14.15
N ALA A 265 4.60 26.02 -14.93
CA ALA A 265 3.21 25.92 -15.37
C ALA A 265 2.99 24.67 -16.25
N THR A 266 3.90 24.40 -17.17
CA THR A 266 3.87 23.24 -18.08
C THR A 266 3.95 21.90 -17.34
N LEU A 267 4.68 21.86 -16.21
CA LEU A 267 4.77 20.71 -15.31
C LEU A 267 3.56 20.60 -14.35
N GLY A 268 2.66 21.58 -14.32
CA GLY A 268 1.46 21.57 -13.49
C GLY A 268 1.74 21.81 -12.00
N LEU A 269 2.83 22.50 -11.66
CA LEU A 269 3.21 22.82 -10.28
C LEU A 269 2.45 24.08 -9.81
N ALA A 270 1.68 23.97 -8.72
CA ALA A 270 0.84 25.05 -8.22
C ALA A 270 1.66 26.26 -7.70
N PRO A 271 1.10 27.49 -7.69
CA PRO A 271 1.79 28.68 -7.16
C PRO A 271 2.09 28.59 -5.66
N GLU A 272 1.27 27.88 -4.88
CA GLU A 272 1.33 27.81 -3.41
C GLU A 272 2.57 27.09 -2.86
N THR A 273 3.29 26.35 -3.71
CA THR A 273 4.56 25.68 -3.35
C THR A 273 5.80 26.56 -3.56
N TYR A 274 5.68 27.73 -4.20
CA TYR A 274 6.81 28.63 -4.45
C TYR A 274 7.11 29.52 -3.25
N ARG A 275 8.19 29.21 -2.52
CA ARG A 275 8.78 30.09 -1.46
C ARG A 275 10.05 30.82 -1.91
N GLY A 276 10.39 30.78 -3.20
CA GLY A 276 11.70 31.16 -3.76
C GLY A 276 12.11 32.63 -3.69
N SER A 277 11.44 33.48 -2.90
CA SER A 277 11.90 34.85 -2.62
C SER A 277 12.09 35.16 -1.13
N GLU A 278 11.72 34.27 -0.21
CA GLU A 278 12.00 34.48 1.21
C GLU A 278 13.37 33.88 1.55
N GLN A 279 14.42 34.68 1.37
CA GLN A 279 15.65 34.46 2.13
C GLN A 279 15.28 34.44 3.62
N THR A 280 15.29 33.26 4.24
CA THR A 280 15.65 33.21 5.65
C THR A 280 17.12 33.54 5.69
N THR A 281 17.43 34.82 5.88
CA THR A 281 18.75 35.21 6.39
C THR A 281 18.99 34.35 7.62
N ALA A 282 20.04 33.53 7.61
CA ALA A 282 20.55 32.96 8.84
C ALA A 282 20.71 34.13 9.82
N PRO A 283 20.19 34.06 11.07
CA PRO A 283 20.36 35.15 11.99
C PRO A 283 21.87 35.41 12.13
N GLN A 284 22.30 36.57 11.61
CA GLN A 284 23.62 37.11 11.94
C GLN A 284 23.67 37.16 13.45
N GLY A 285 24.69 36.52 14.02
CA GLY A 285 24.81 36.33 15.45
C GLY A 285 24.53 37.61 16.22
N GLN A 286 23.48 37.58 17.03
CA GLN A 286 23.44 38.41 18.22
C GLN A 286 24.19 37.60 19.28
N GLY A 287 25.43 38.04 19.52
CA GLY A 287 26.28 37.48 20.54
C GLY A 287 25.57 37.51 21.90
N VAL A 288 25.97 36.55 22.74
CA VAL A 288 25.48 36.35 24.11
C VAL A 288 25.69 37.60 25.00
N ASP A 289 26.47 38.58 24.54
CA ASP A 289 26.75 39.85 25.24
C ASP A 289 25.55 40.82 25.30
N ASP A 290 24.58 40.74 24.40
CA ASP A 290 23.43 41.68 24.39
C ASP A 290 22.33 41.29 25.41
N LEU A 291 22.43 40.09 26.00
CA LEU A 291 21.51 39.60 27.04
C LEU A 291 21.96 39.93 28.46
N LEU A 292 23.18 40.41 28.67
CA LEU A 292 23.69 40.79 30.01
C LEU A 292 23.54 42.28 30.35
N GLY A 293 23.14 43.12 29.38
CA GLY A 293 22.89 44.55 29.63
C GLY A 293 21.50 44.88 30.22
N LYS A 294 20.61 43.89 30.38
CA LYS A 294 19.23 44.08 30.89
C LYS A 294 18.97 43.47 32.27
N LEU A 295 20.03 43.11 32.99
CA LEU A 295 19.97 42.68 34.41
C LEU A 295 20.84 43.58 35.30
N GLY A 296 20.77 44.89 35.07
CA GLY A 296 21.20 45.93 36.00
C GLY A 296 20.00 46.65 36.59
#